data_AF-A0A5C7J6Z2-F1
#
_entry.id   AF-A0A5C7J6Z2-F1
#
_cell.length_a   1.000
_cell.length_b   1.000
_cell.length_c   1.000
_cell.angle_alpha   90.00
_cell.angle_beta   90.00
_cell.angle_gamma   90.00
#
_symmetry.space_group_name_H-M   'P 1'
#
loop_
_entity.id
_entity.type
_entity.pdbx_description
1 polymer ?
#
loop_
_entity_poly.entity_id
_entity_poly.type
_entity_poly.pdbx_seq_one_letter_code
_entity_poly.pdbx_strand_id
1 'polypeptide(L)' 'GGRPFKMTAAKLRLAMASMGQPETKVGDLCEELGITRQTLYRHVSPKGELRPDGVKLLSRGSAA' A
#
# COMPACT_ATOMS: atom_id res chain seq x y z
N GLY A 1 5.97 -9.48 -21.78
CA GLY A 1 6.33 -9.22 -20.37
C GLY A 1 5.81 -7.85 -19.98
N GLY A 2 4.89 -7.77 -19.02
CA GLY A 2 4.26 -6.52 -18.60
C GLY A 2 5.07 -5.79 -17.54
N ARG A 3 4.97 -4.46 -17.50
CA ARG A 3 5.59 -3.63 -16.47
C ARG A 3 5.04 -4.02 -15.09
N PRO A 4 5.89 -4.28 -14.07
CA PRO A 4 5.42 -4.54 -12.71
C PRO A 4 4.51 -3.42 -12.20
N PHE A 5 3.43 -3.79 -11.50
CA PHE A 5 2.56 -2.81 -10.86
C PHE A 5 3.33 -2.02 -9.81
N LYS A 6 3.09 -0.70 -9.75
CA LYS A 6 3.72 0.17 -8.75
C LYS A 6 3.40 -0.29 -7.32
N MET A 7 2.13 -0.68 -7.08
CA MET A 7 1.63 -1.24 -5.83
C MET A 7 1.32 -2.73 -6.00
N THR A 8 1.75 -3.55 -5.04
CA THR A 8 1.47 -4.99 -4.99
C THR A 8 0.80 -5.35 -3.67
N ALA A 9 0.16 -6.52 -3.59
CA ALA A 9 -0.49 -6.98 -2.36
C ALA A 9 0.48 -7.05 -1.17
N ALA A 10 1.74 -7.43 -1.41
CA ALA A 10 2.77 -7.47 -0.38
C ALA A 10 3.08 -6.05 0.16
N LYS A 11 3.33 -5.08 -0.73
CA LYS A 11 3.56 -3.68 -0.35
C LYS A 11 2.36 -3.11 0.41
N LEU A 12 1.15 -3.46 -0.01
CA LEU A 12 -0.08 -3.00 0.62
C LEU A 12 -0.22 -3.52 2.07
N ARG A 13 0.05 -4.80 2.30
CA ARG A 13 0.00 -5.39 3.66
C ARG A 13 1.02 -4.72 4.59
N LEU A 14 2.24 -4.50 4.10
CA LEU A 14 3.27 -3.78 4.86
C LEU A 14 2.81 -2.34 5.16
N ALA A 15 2.32 -1.62 4.15
CA ALA A 15 1.81 -0.27 4.32
C ALA A 15 0.68 -0.16 5.35
N MET A 16 -0.24 -1.12 5.39
CA MET A 16 -1.31 -1.17 6.41
C MET A 16 -0.74 -1.30 7.83
N ALA A 17 0.24 -2.19 8.02
CA ALA A 17 0.86 -2.41 9.32
C ALA A 17 1.66 -1.18 9.78
N SER A 18 2.40 -0.54 8.87
CA SER A 18 3.21 0.64 9.20
C SER A 18 2.36 1.88 9.46
N MET A 19 1.37 2.18 8.62
CA MET A 19 0.58 3.43 8.73
C MET A 19 -0.27 3.50 10.00
N GLY A 20 -0.56 2.38 10.66
CA GLY A 20 -1.23 2.36 11.95
C GLY A 20 -0.34 2.80 13.12
N GLN A 21 0.98 2.88 12.93
CA GLN A 21 1.93 3.27 13.98
C GLN A 21 2.19 4.78 13.94
N PRO A 22 2.07 5.49 15.08
CA PRO A 22 2.23 6.95 15.15
C PRO A 22 3.65 7.43 14.82
N GLU A 23 4.65 6.56 14.98
CA GLU A 23 6.06 6.84 14.67
C GLU A 23 6.41 6.69 13.18
N THR A 24 5.48 6.16 12.37
CA THR A 24 5.73 5.91 10.95
C THR A 24 5.87 7.21 10.17
N LYS A 25 7.04 7.39 9.57
CA LYS A 25 7.31 8.46 8.61
C LYS A 25 6.86 8.02 7.23
N VAL A 26 5.79 8.64 6.74
CA VAL A 26 5.19 8.33 5.43
C VAL A 26 6.18 8.52 4.27
N GLY A 27 7.12 9.47 4.39
CA GLY A 27 8.18 9.68 3.39
C GLY A 27 9.06 8.45 3.23
N ASP A 28 9.70 8.05 4.32
CA ASP A 28 10.61 6.91 4.40
C ASP A 28 9.90 5.61 3.97
N LEU A 29 8.66 5.40 4.43
CA LEU A 29 7.83 4.26 4.02
C LEU A 29 7.59 4.24 2.50
N CYS A 30 7.34 5.40 1.87
CA CYS A 30 7.15 5.47 0.43
C CYS A 30 8.43 5.19 -0.35
N GLU A 31 9.57 5.65 0.16
CA GLU A 31 10.89 5.40 -0.42
C GLU A 31 11.26 3.92 -0.36
N GLU A 32 11.08 3.27 0.79
CA GLU A 32 11.30 1.84 0.98
C GLU A 32 10.41 0.99 0.06
N LEU A 33 9.12 1.35 -0.04
CA LEU A 33 8.17 0.66 -0.91
C LEU A 33 8.36 0.99 -2.40
N GLY A 34 9.18 2.00 -2.74
CA GLY A 34 9.37 2.47 -4.12
C GLY A 34 8.07 2.98 -4.76
N ILE A 35 7.23 3.67 -3.99
CA ILE A 35 5.95 4.24 -4.45
C ILE A 35 5.85 5.71 -4.07
N THR A 36 4.92 6.44 -4.70
CA THR A 36 4.63 7.82 -4.29
C THR A 36 3.63 7.84 -3.13
N ARG A 37 3.64 8.92 -2.34
CA ARG A 37 2.60 9.18 -1.31
C ARG A 37 1.19 9.14 -1.89
N GLN A 38 1.02 9.66 -3.11
CA GLN A 38 -0.26 9.57 -3.83
C GLN A 38 -0.68 8.11 -4.06
N THR A 39 0.25 7.25 -4.46
CA THR A 39 -0.03 5.82 -4.66
C THR A 39 -0.41 5.16 -3.34
N LEU A 40 0.34 5.43 -2.27
CA LEU A 40 0.04 4.94 -0.92
C LEU A 40 -1.37 5.35 -0.46
N TYR A 41 -1.68 6.64 -0.51
CA TYR A 41 -2.96 7.18 -0.01
C TYR A 41 -4.18 6.81 -0.84
N ARG A 42 -4.04 6.33 -2.07
CA ARG A 42 -5.16 5.73 -2.81
C ARG A 42 -5.57 4.38 -2.23
N HIS A 43 -4.63 3.65 -1.63
CA HIS A 43 -4.84 2.28 -1.16
C HIS A 43 -5.00 2.19 0.38
N VAL A 44 -4.36 3.07 1.14
CA VAL A 44 -4.34 3.03 2.62
C VAL A 44 -4.60 4.42 3.22
N SER A 45 -5.36 4.48 4.31
CA SER A 45 -5.58 5.70 5.10
C SER A 45 -4.40 5.98 6.04
N PRO A 46 -4.22 7.22 6.54
CA PRO A 46 -3.23 7.54 7.58
C PRO A 46 -3.35 6.71 8.87
N LYS A 47 -4.45 5.97 9.06
CA LYS A 47 -4.66 5.07 10.20
C LYS A 47 -4.36 3.60 9.89
N GLY A 48 -3.87 3.29 8.69
CA GLY A 48 -3.62 1.92 8.23
C GLY A 48 -4.84 1.20 7.64
N GLU A 49 -5.98 1.89 7.47
CA GLU A 49 -7.21 1.27 6.96
C GLU A 49 -7.20 1.19 5.43
N LEU A 50 -7.80 0.15 4.87
CA LEU A 50 -7.92 0.00 3.42
C LEU A 50 -8.87 1.03 2.81
N ARG A 51 -8.48 1.56 1.66
CA ARG A 51 -9.31 2.37 0.77
C ARG A 51 -9.78 1.54 -0.43
N PRO A 52 -10.74 2.03 -1.24
CA PRO A 52 -11.32 1.26 -2.33
C PRO A 52 -10.30 0.64 -3.30
N ASP A 53 -9.23 1.36 -3.66
CA ASP A 53 -8.19 0.81 -4.53
C ASP A 53 -7.37 -0.29 -3.82
N GLY A 54 -7.15 -0.17 -2.51
CA GLY A 54 -6.52 -1.19 -1.68
C GLY A 54 -7.36 -2.46 -1.57
N VAL A 55 -8.67 -2.32 -1.34
CA VAL A 55 -9.61 -3.45 -1.32
C VAL A 55 -9.59 -4.18 -2.66
N LYS A 56 -9.73 -3.45 -3.78
CA LYS A 56 -9.66 -4.04 -5.13
C LYS A 56 -8.34 -4.78 -5.37
N LEU A 57 -7.22 -4.22 -4.92
CA LEU A 57 -5.91 -4.85 -5.08
C LEU A 57 -5.82 -6.19 -4.33
N LEU A 58 -6.32 -6.27 -3.09
CA LEU A 58 -6.31 -7.50 -2.31
C LEU A 58 -7.31 -8.55 -2.84
N SER A 59 -8.50 -8.11 -3.27
CA SER A 59 -9.49 -9.01 -3.87
C SER A 59 -8.98 -9.67 -5.16
N ARG A 60 -8.14 -8.99 -5.94
CA ARG A 60 -7.53 -9.56 -7.16
C ARG A 60 -6.44 -10.60 -6.89
N GLY A 61 -5.93 -10.67 -5.66
CA GLY A 61 -4.89 -11.63 -5.26
C GLY A 61 -5.41 -12.90 -4.58
N SER A 62 -6.74 -13.09 -4.48
CA SER A 62 -7.37 -14.27 -3.85
C SER A 62 -7.85 -15.33 -4.86
N ALA A 63 -7.35 -15.31 -6.09
CA ALA A 63 -7.45 -16.47 -6.97
C ALA A 63 -6.28 -17.41 -6.61
N ALA A 64 -6.65 -18.61 -6.15
CA ALA A 64 -5.77 -19.75 -5.91
C ALA A 64 -4.92 -20.11 -7.15
#